data_AF-A0A0F2RIZ6-F1
#
_entry.id   AF-A0A0F2RIZ6-F1
#
_cell.length_a   1.000
_cell.length_b   1.000
_cell.length_c   1.000
_cell.angle_alpha   90.00
_cell.angle_beta   90.00
_cell.angle_gamma   90.00
#
_symmetry.space_group_name_H-M   'P 1'
#
loop_
_entity.id
_entity.type
_entity.pdbx_description
1 polymer ?
#
loop_
_entity_poly.entity_id
_entity_poly.type
_entity_poly.pdbx_seq_one_letter_code
_entity_poly.pdbx_strand_id
1 'polypeptide(L)'
;MDVIDTFLATFIAYIDSGFGLLAGDVAYLSTTLIAIDITLAGLFWALSQNTDVIAGLLKKVLYVGFFAFIIGNFSLLAGIVFDSFAELGVTAGGGTMTADDLLRPGFIASVGLDAGQPLLEEIGDMLGPISFFHNFIMIAVMFIAWAIIMVAFFVLAVQLFITILEFKLTTLAGFVLVPFALWNKTTFLAERVLGNVITSGIKLMVLAVIIGIGSTLFSSVTDAFRTGDDVTLAQVMGTVLAAIVFFWMGIFAPGIASGLITGAPQLGAGSAAGAAAGVAAGTYVA
;
A
#
# COMPACT_ATOMS: atom_id res chain seq x y z
N MET A 1 16.36 13.56 6.28
CA MET A 1 15.83 12.20 6.04
C MET A 1 15.26 11.71 7.35
N ASP A 2 13.96 11.48 7.38
CA ASP A 2 13.29 11.01 8.59
C ASP A 2 13.78 9.61 8.96
N VAL A 3 13.77 9.31 10.27
CA VAL A 3 14.20 8.01 10.80
C VAL A 3 13.40 6.87 10.17
N ILE A 4 12.12 7.09 9.88
CA ILE A 4 11.22 6.11 9.27
C ILE A 4 11.57 5.80 7.81
N ASP A 5 11.97 6.80 7.02
CA ASP A 5 12.41 6.63 5.63
C ASP A 5 13.71 5.81 5.59
N THR A 6 14.63 6.09 6.52
CA THR A 6 15.89 5.35 6.66
C THR A 6 15.64 3.89 7.04
N PHE A 7 14.69 3.66 7.95
CA PHE A 7 14.29 2.32 8.37
C PHE A 7 13.65 1.56 7.20
N LEU A 8 12.74 2.18 6.45
CA LEU A 8 12.13 1.58 5.25
C LEU A 8 13.21 1.22 4.21
N ALA A 9 14.10 2.16 3.89
CA ALA A 9 15.17 1.94 2.92
C ALA A 9 16.08 0.78 3.32
N THR A 10 16.36 0.64 4.62
CA THR A 10 17.14 -0.49 5.15
C THR A 10 16.40 -1.81 4.93
N PHE A 11 15.11 -1.90 5.27
CA PHE A 11 14.31 -3.10 5.02
C PHE A 11 14.23 -3.46 3.54
N ILE A 12 13.99 -2.47 2.67
CA ILE A 12 13.95 -2.67 1.22
C ILE A 12 15.30 -3.21 0.73
N ALA A 13 16.41 -2.64 1.17
CA ALA A 13 17.75 -3.10 0.78
C ALA A 13 17.99 -4.57 1.20
N TYR A 14 17.57 -4.96 2.41
CA TYR A 14 17.66 -6.35 2.85
C TYR A 14 16.77 -7.29 2.02
N ILE A 15 15.53 -6.90 1.72
CA ILE A 15 14.62 -7.71 0.89
C ILE A 15 15.16 -7.84 -0.54
N ASP A 16 15.62 -6.73 -1.14
CA ASP A 16 16.17 -6.71 -2.48
C ASP A 16 17.46 -7.56 -2.57
N SER A 17 18.29 -7.57 -1.53
CA SER A 17 19.43 -8.49 -1.44
C SER A 17 19.02 -9.97 -1.42
N GLY A 18 17.83 -10.27 -0.86
CA GLY A 18 17.24 -11.60 -0.83
C GLY A 18 17.02 -12.20 -2.23
N PHE A 19 16.66 -11.38 -3.23
CA PHE A 19 16.54 -11.87 -4.61
C PHE A 19 17.88 -12.35 -5.16
N GLY A 20 18.96 -11.62 -4.88
CA GLY A 20 20.31 -12.01 -5.29
C GLY A 20 20.80 -13.28 -4.60
N LEU A 21 20.53 -13.40 -3.29
CA LEU A 21 20.90 -14.58 -2.50
C LEU A 21 20.16 -15.85 -2.93
N LEU A 22 18.87 -15.72 -3.27
CA LEU A 22 18.01 -16.84 -3.66
C LEU A 22 18.08 -17.15 -5.16
N ALA A 23 18.70 -16.29 -5.98
CA ALA A 23 18.72 -16.44 -7.43
C ALA A 23 19.33 -17.77 -7.89
N GLY A 24 20.39 -18.24 -7.23
CA GLY A 24 21.02 -19.52 -7.55
C GLY A 24 20.10 -20.71 -7.32
N ASP A 25 19.44 -20.76 -6.16
CA ASP A 25 18.52 -21.83 -5.79
C ASP A 25 17.27 -21.85 -6.68
N VAL A 26 16.73 -20.66 -6.97
CA VAL A 26 15.58 -20.49 -7.88
C VAL A 26 15.96 -20.92 -9.30
N ALA A 27 17.13 -20.53 -9.80
CA ALA A 27 17.61 -20.96 -11.12
C ALA A 27 17.76 -22.49 -11.19
N TYR A 28 18.36 -23.12 -10.17
CA TYR A 28 18.50 -24.57 -10.10
C TYR A 28 17.14 -25.28 -10.10
N LEU A 29 16.19 -24.81 -9.28
CA LEU A 29 14.83 -25.33 -9.22
C LEU A 29 14.12 -25.19 -10.59
N SER A 30 14.22 -24.02 -11.22
CA SER A 30 13.66 -23.75 -12.55
C SER A 30 14.25 -24.68 -13.60
N THR A 31 15.57 -24.79 -13.71
CA THR A 31 16.22 -25.67 -14.69
C THR A 31 15.80 -27.12 -14.49
N THR A 32 15.73 -27.58 -13.23
CA THR A 32 15.29 -28.94 -12.91
C THR A 32 13.84 -29.18 -13.34
N LEU A 33 12.93 -28.27 -12.99
CA LEU A 33 11.52 -28.37 -13.37
C LEU A 33 11.32 -28.33 -14.89
N ILE A 34 12.05 -27.46 -15.59
CA ILE A 34 12.06 -27.40 -17.06
C ILE A 34 12.53 -28.73 -17.65
N ALA A 35 13.63 -29.29 -17.14
CA ALA A 35 14.19 -30.53 -17.65
C ALA A 35 13.20 -31.70 -17.50
N ILE A 36 12.56 -31.84 -16.34
CA ILE A 36 11.56 -32.89 -16.10
C ILE A 36 10.36 -32.69 -17.02
N ASP A 37 9.86 -31.46 -17.13
CA ASP A 37 8.67 -31.12 -17.92
C ASP A 37 8.87 -31.36 -19.42
N ILE A 38 10.01 -30.95 -19.99
CA ILE A 38 10.38 -31.22 -21.39
C ILE A 38 10.58 -32.73 -21.62
N THR A 39 11.24 -33.43 -20.69
CA THR A 39 11.49 -34.87 -20.80
C THR A 39 10.17 -35.65 -20.85
N LEU A 40 9.22 -35.33 -19.96
CA LEU A 40 7.90 -35.95 -19.96
C LEU A 40 7.10 -35.61 -21.22
N ALA A 41 7.12 -34.35 -21.67
CA ALA A 41 6.46 -33.96 -22.92
C ALA A 41 7.01 -34.76 -24.12
N GLY A 42 8.33 -34.92 -24.20
CA GLY A 42 9.00 -35.74 -25.22
C GLY A 42 8.59 -37.21 -25.17
N LEU A 43 8.53 -37.81 -23.98
CA LEU A 43 8.04 -39.18 -23.77
C LEU A 43 6.58 -39.35 -24.22
N PHE A 44 5.70 -38.41 -23.87
CA PHE A 44 4.29 -38.46 -24.27
C PHE A 44 4.11 -38.31 -25.79
N TRP A 45 4.91 -37.47 -26.44
CA TRP A 45 4.88 -37.36 -27.91
C TRP A 45 5.43 -38.62 -28.59
N ALA A 46 6.49 -39.22 -28.07
CA ALA A 46 7.06 -40.47 -28.60
C ALA A 46 6.08 -41.66 -28.49
N LEU A 47 5.21 -41.68 -27.48
CA LEU A 47 4.22 -42.72 -27.27
C LEU A 47 2.92 -42.51 -28.06
N SER A 48 2.68 -41.32 -28.62
CA SER A 48 1.42 -40.96 -29.27
C SER A 48 1.52 -41.12 -30.78
N GLN A 49 0.65 -41.96 -31.38
CA GLN A 49 0.72 -42.29 -32.81
C GLN A 49 0.15 -41.23 -33.75
N ASN A 50 -0.52 -40.19 -33.23
CA ASN A 50 -1.32 -39.27 -34.07
C ASN A 50 -1.32 -37.82 -33.55
N THR A 51 -0.19 -37.33 -33.04
CA THR A 51 -0.07 -35.98 -32.48
C THR A 51 0.75 -35.07 -33.39
N ASP A 52 0.26 -33.86 -33.64
CA ASP A 52 1.01 -32.78 -34.27
C ASP A 52 2.15 -32.31 -33.34
N VAL A 53 3.28 -33.01 -33.41
CA VAL A 53 4.44 -32.80 -32.53
C VAL A 53 4.96 -31.36 -32.63
N ILE A 54 4.92 -30.78 -33.84
CA ILE A 54 5.39 -29.41 -34.09
C ILE A 54 4.53 -28.39 -33.32
N ALA A 55 3.19 -28.52 -33.37
CA ALA A 55 2.30 -27.60 -32.67
C ALA A 55 2.40 -27.76 -31.15
N GLY A 56 2.58 -28.99 -30.66
CA GLY A 56 2.83 -29.28 -29.24
C GLY A 56 4.14 -28.67 -28.74
N LEU A 57 5.21 -28.81 -29.52
CA LEU A 57 6.53 -28.26 -29.21
C LEU A 57 6.52 -26.74 -29.19
N LEU A 58 5.89 -26.10 -30.17
CA LEU A 58 5.78 -24.63 -30.21
C LEU A 58 5.09 -24.09 -28.96
N LYS A 59 3.93 -24.65 -28.60
CA LYS A 59 3.19 -24.24 -27.39
C LYS A 59 4.04 -24.42 -26.13
N LYS A 60 4.77 -25.53 -26.05
CA LYS A 60 5.57 -25.85 -24.86
C LYS A 60 6.78 -24.94 -24.72
N VAL A 61 7.50 -24.69 -25.81
CA VAL A 61 8.65 -23.77 -25.85
C VAL A 61 8.21 -22.35 -25.51
N LEU A 62 7.08 -21.87 -26.04
CA LEU A 62 6.57 -20.54 -25.69
C LEU A 62 6.17 -20.44 -24.21
N TYR A 63 5.49 -21.46 -23.68
CA TYR A 63 5.10 -21.49 -22.27
C TYR A 63 6.31 -21.47 -21.34
N VAL A 64 7.26 -22.39 -21.55
CA VAL A 64 8.48 -22.48 -20.74
C VAL A 64 9.36 -21.24 -20.92
N GLY A 65 9.51 -20.75 -22.16
CA GLY A 65 10.27 -19.55 -22.47
C GLY A 65 9.72 -18.29 -21.81
N PHE A 66 8.39 -18.14 -21.77
CA PHE A 66 7.73 -17.04 -21.07
C PHE A 66 8.01 -17.08 -19.56
N PHE A 67 7.84 -18.23 -18.92
CA PHE A 67 8.14 -18.36 -17.48
C PHE A 67 9.63 -18.22 -17.17
N ALA A 68 10.52 -18.74 -18.03
CA ALA A 68 11.95 -18.54 -17.91
C ALA A 68 12.33 -17.05 -18.00
N PHE A 69 11.69 -16.30 -18.91
CA PHE A 69 11.86 -14.85 -19.01
C PHE A 69 11.40 -14.13 -17.75
N ILE A 70 10.21 -14.47 -17.23
CA ILE A 70 9.68 -13.90 -15.99
C ILE A 70 10.62 -14.18 -14.81
N ILE A 71 11.06 -15.42 -14.64
CA ILE A 71 11.92 -15.81 -13.51
C ILE A 71 13.27 -15.09 -13.61
N GLY A 72 13.87 -15.04 -14.81
CA GLY A 72 15.15 -14.38 -15.03
C GLY A 72 15.12 -12.87 -14.80
N ASN A 73 13.97 -12.22 -15.01
CA ASN A 73 13.81 -10.77 -14.85
C ASN A 73 12.91 -10.41 -13.67
N PHE A 74 12.62 -11.34 -12.76
CA PHE A 74 11.52 -11.21 -11.81
C PHE A 74 11.62 -9.96 -10.93
N SER A 75 12.81 -9.66 -10.42
CA SER A 75 13.07 -8.47 -9.61
C SER A 75 12.78 -7.18 -10.39
N LEU A 76 13.18 -7.11 -11.67
CA LEU A 76 12.90 -5.97 -12.54
C LEU A 76 11.40 -5.84 -12.79
N LEU A 77 10.72 -6.93 -13.17
CA LEU A 77 9.27 -6.92 -13.40
C LEU A 77 8.50 -6.50 -12.15
N ALA A 78 8.88 -7.01 -10.97
CA ALA A 78 8.29 -6.62 -9.70
C ALA A 78 8.49 -5.12 -9.41
N GLY A 79 9.68 -4.58 -9.70
CA GLY A 79 9.95 -3.15 -9.61
C GLY A 79 9.06 -2.30 -10.52
N ILE A 80 8.97 -2.66 -11.81
CA ILE A 80 8.08 -1.95 -12.76
C ILE A 80 6.62 -1.95 -12.27
N VAL A 81 6.14 -3.10 -11.79
CA VAL A 81 4.76 -3.22 -11.28
C VAL A 81 4.55 -2.32 -10.07
N PHE A 82 5.52 -2.27 -9.15
CA PHE A 82 5.47 -1.40 -7.98
C PHE A 82 5.38 0.07 -8.38
N ASP A 83 6.31 0.52 -9.23
CA ASP A 83 6.41 1.91 -9.67
C ASP A 83 5.14 2.31 -10.44
N SER A 84 4.62 1.42 -11.29
CA SER A 84 3.38 1.66 -12.04
C SER A 84 2.18 1.85 -11.12
N PHE A 85 2.02 1.04 -10.07
CA PHE A 85 0.91 1.20 -9.13
C PHE A 85 1.04 2.47 -8.29
N ALA A 86 2.26 2.84 -7.90
CA ALA A 86 2.51 4.11 -7.22
C ALA A 86 2.15 5.30 -8.13
N GLU A 87 2.61 5.31 -9.37
CA GLU A 87 2.36 6.37 -10.35
C GLU A 87 0.87 6.49 -10.72
N LEU A 88 0.19 5.35 -10.94
CA LEU A 88 -1.26 5.32 -11.15
C LEU A 88 -2.01 5.88 -9.94
N GLY A 89 -1.55 5.57 -8.73
CA GLY A 89 -2.13 6.08 -7.49
C GLY A 89 -2.02 7.59 -7.36
N VAL A 90 -0.84 8.16 -7.65
CA VAL A 90 -0.62 9.62 -7.68
C VAL A 90 -1.52 10.28 -8.72
N THR A 91 -1.51 9.75 -9.94
CA THR A 91 -2.23 10.33 -11.07
C THR A 91 -3.73 10.36 -10.81
N ALA A 92 -4.28 9.29 -10.23
CA ALA A 92 -5.69 9.22 -9.86
C ALA A 92 -6.02 10.06 -8.61
N GLY A 93 -5.06 10.26 -7.71
CA GLY A 93 -5.21 11.14 -6.54
C GLY A 93 -5.26 12.63 -6.87
N GLY A 94 -4.80 13.04 -8.07
CA GLY A 94 -4.92 14.42 -8.57
C GLY A 94 -4.10 15.46 -7.80
N GLY A 95 -3.14 15.03 -6.99
CA GLY A 95 -2.31 15.89 -6.14
C GLY A 95 -1.03 16.38 -6.81
N THR A 96 -0.29 17.25 -6.11
CA THR A 96 1.04 17.74 -6.51
C THR A 96 2.18 16.81 -6.09
N MET A 97 1.89 15.78 -5.29
CA MET A 97 2.87 14.78 -4.85
C MET A 97 3.39 13.96 -6.02
N THR A 98 4.66 13.58 -5.96
CA THR A 98 5.24 12.61 -6.90
C THR A 98 5.12 11.18 -6.36
N ALA A 99 5.34 10.17 -7.21
CA ALA A 99 5.37 8.78 -6.77
C ALA A 99 6.50 8.56 -5.74
N ASP A 100 7.64 9.21 -5.93
CA ASP A 100 8.78 9.15 -5.00
C ASP A 100 8.43 9.71 -3.61
N ASP A 101 7.58 10.73 -3.54
CA ASP A 101 7.13 11.29 -2.26
C ASP A 101 6.17 10.34 -1.53
N LEU A 102 5.33 9.59 -2.25
CA LEU A 102 4.49 8.55 -1.67
C LEU A 102 5.30 7.36 -1.16
N LEU A 103 6.43 7.04 -1.78
CA LEU A 103 7.28 5.95 -1.32
C LEU A 103 8.03 6.29 -0.03
N ARG A 104 7.81 7.49 0.52
CA ARG A 104 8.42 8.01 1.74
C ARG A 104 7.35 8.24 2.81
N PRO A 105 7.10 7.25 3.68
CA PRO A 105 6.16 7.40 4.79
C PRO A 105 6.43 8.63 5.68
N GLY A 106 7.70 9.03 5.82
CA GLY A 106 8.08 10.24 6.56
C GLY A 106 7.51 11.52 5.94
N PHE A 107 7.42 11.59 4.62
CA PHE A 107 6.81 12.71 3.91
C PHE A 107 5.32 12.85 4.25
N ILE A 108 4.59 11.74 4.38
CA ILE A 108 3.17 11.78 4.79
C ILE A 108 3.03 12.30 6.22
N ALA A 109 3.93 11.89 7.11
CA ALA A 109 3.95 12.38 8.48
C ALA A 109 4.29 13.89 8.54
N SER A 110 5.20 14.38 7.69
CA SER A 110 5.51 15.81 7.61
C SER A 110 4.35 16.64 7.06
N VAL A 111 3.64 16.14 6.04
CA VAL A 111 2.41 16.79 5.53
C VAL A 111 1.35 16.91 6.64
N GLY A 112 1.24 15.91 7.52
CA GLY A 112 0.36 15.98 8.69
C GLY A 112 0.78 17.04 9.71
N LEU A 113 2.08 17.25 9.90
CA LEU A 113 2.62 18.32 10.76
C LEU A 113 2.34 19.70 10.17
N ASP A 114 2.59 19.87 8.88
CA ASP A 114 2.34 21.12 8.15
C ASP A 114 0.85 21.47 8.15
N ALA A 115 -0.03 20.47 7.98
CA ALA A 115 -1.48 20.65 8.06
C ALA A 115 -1.96 21.09 9.46
N GLY A 116 -1.24 20.68 10.51
CA GLY A 116 -1.54 21.05 11.89
C GLY A 116 -0.98 22.41 12.31
N GLN A 117 0.02 22.95 11.61
CA GLN A 117 0.71 24.18 12.01
C GLN A 117 -0.21 25.41 12.13
N PRO A 118 -1.16 25.68 11.20
CA PRO A 118 -2.06 26.82 11.31
C PRO A 118 -2.92 26.79 12.58
N LEU A 119 -3.32 25.61 13.05
CA LEU A 119 -4.07 25.48 14.30
C LEU A 119 -3.23 25.88 15.52
N LEU A 120 -1.92 25.58 15.50
CA LEU A 120 -1.00 25.98 16.56
C LEU A 120 -0.71 27.48 16.54
N GLU A 121 -0.60 28.08 15.35
CA GLU A 121 -0.41 29.54 15.19
C GLU A 121 -1.62 30.30 15.75
N GLU A 122 -2.85 29.87 15.43
CA GLU A 122 -4.07 30.49 15.96
C GLU A 122 -4.17 30.36 17.49
N ILE A 123 -3.80 29.19 18.03
CA ILE A 123 -3.72 28.99 19.49
C ILE A 123 -2.70 29.97 20.11
N GLY A 124 -1.56 30.18 19.43
CA GLY A 124 -0.51 31.13 19.81
C GLY A 124 -1.00 32.57 19.92
N ASP A 125 -1.79 33.02 18.94
CA ASP A 125 -2.34 34.38 18.93
C ASP A 125 -3.45 34.56 19.98
N MET A 126 -4.17 33.49 20.32
CA MET A 126 -5.16 33.49 21.40
C MET A 126 -4.56 33.41 22.82
N LEU A 127 -3.26 33.11 22.96
CA LEU A 127 -2.52 32.98 24.23
C LEU A 127 -2.10 34.34 24.86
N GLY A 128 -2.96 35.36 24.80
CA GLY A 128 -2.76 36.62 25.53
C GLY A 128 -3.04 36.48 27.04
N PRO A 129 -2.37 37.24 27.93
CA PRO A 129 -2.47 37.09 29.39
C PRO A 129 -3.89 37.27 29.97
N ILE A 130 -4.80 37.91 29.23
CA ILE A 130 -6.23 38.09 29.58
C ILE A 130 -7.13 37.29 28.60
N SER A 131 -6.79 37.21 27.31
CA SER A 131 -7.55 36.45 26.29
C SER A 131 -7.58 34.94 26.52
N PHE A 132 -6.55 34.38 27.14
CA PHE A 132 -6.47 32.95 27.46
C PHE A 132 -7.67 32.48 28.30
N PHE A 133 -8.07 33.27 29.31
CA PHE A 133 -9.20 32.91 30.18
C PHE A 133 -10.56 33.11 29.50
N HIS A 134 -10.64 33.91 28.44
CA HIS A 134 -11.87 34.12 27.69
C HIS A 134 -12.09 33.04 26.62
N ASN A 135 -11.01 32.62 25.95
CA ASN A 135 -11.04 31.66 24.83
C ASN A 135 -10.57 30.25 25.22
N PHE A 136 -10.46 29.95 26.52
CA PHE A 136 -9.93 28.67 27.03
C PHE A 136 -10.57 27.44 26.38
N ILE A 137 -11.90 27.45 26.19
CA ILE A 137 -12.63 26.34 25.54
C ILE A 137 -12.23 26.20 24.07
N MET A 138 -12.11 27.29 23.33
CA MET A 138 -11.73 27.29 21.90
C MET A 138 -10.31 26.74 21.74
N ILE A 139 -9.37 27.23 22.56
CA ILE A 139 -7.97 26.78 22.59
C ILE A 139 -7.90 25.27 22.87
N ALA A 140 -8.65 24.78 23.86
CA ALA A 140 -8.68 23.36 24.19
C ALA A 140 -9.21 22.50 23.01
N VAL A 141 -10.26 22.95 22.33
CA VAL A 141 -10.82 22.26 21.15
C VAL A 141 -9.84 22.24 19.99
N MET A 142 -9.18 23.36 19.70
CA MET A 142 -8.19 23.45 18.61
C MET A 142 -6.96 22.57 18.91
N PHE A 143 -6.54 22.48 20.17
CA PHE A 143 -5.44 21.60 20.57
C PHE A 143 -5.80 20.11 20.41
N ILE A 144 -7.02 19.72 20.78
CA ILE A 144 -7.53 18.35 20.56
C ILE A 144 -7.64 18.08 19.05
N ALA A 145 -8.14 19.04 18.27
CA ALA A 145 -8.24 18.92 16.82
C ALA A 145 -6.88 18.66 16.17
N TRP A 146 -5.88 19.44 16.55
CA TRP A 146 -4.49 19.26 16.12
C TRP A 146 -3.96 17.86 16.46
N ALA A 147 -4.18 17.38 17.69
CA ALA A 147 -3.74 16.07 18.12
C ALA A 147 -4.39 14.94 17.30
N ILE A 148 -5.69 15.05 17.00
CA ILE A 148 -6.41 14.06 16.17
C ILE A 148 -5.86 14.04 14.74
N ILE A 149 -5.63 15.21 14.13
CA ILE A 149 -5.05 15.31 12.79
C ILE A 149 -3.66 14.66 12.76
N MET A 150 -2.82 14.93 13.76
CA MET A 150 -1.49 14.34 13.86
C MET A 150 -1.54 12.81 13.95
N VAL A 151 -2.41 12.26 14.79
CA VAL A 151 -2.61 10.81 14.91
C VAL A 151 -3.11 10.21 13.60
N ALA A 152 -4.03 10.89 12.91
CA ALA A 152 -4.59 10.42 11.64
C ALA A 152 -3.49 10.24 10.57
N PHE A 153 -2.67 11.27 10.36
CA PHE A 153 -1.57 11.22 9.39
C PHE A 153 -0.45 10.25 9.80
N PHE A 154 -0.17 10.12 11.10
CA PHE A 154 0.80 9.15 11.59
C PHE A 154 0.36 7.71 11.28
N VAL A 155 -0.91 7.38 11.48
CA VAL A 155 -1.44 6.05 11.13
C VAL A 155 -1.42 5.81 9.62
N LEU A 156 -1.72 6.83 8.80
CA LEU A 156 -1.58 6.73 7.34
C LEU A 156 -0.14 6.43 6.91
N ALA A 157 0.84 7.12 7.50
CA ALA A 157 2.26 6.87 7.22
C ALA A 157 2.66 5.43 7.59
N VAL A 158 2.26 4.95 8.77
CA VAL A 158 2.51 3.56 9.19
C VAL A 158 1.83 2.56 8.25
N GLN A 159 0.60 2.84 7.82
CA GLN A 159 -0.12 1.98 6.90
C GLN A 159 0.58 1.88 5.53
N LEU A 160 1.09 3.00 5.03
CA LEU A 160 1.85 3.06 3.78
C LEU A 160 3.15 2.27 3.90
N PHE A 161 3.87 2.45 5.00
CA PHE A 161 5.07 1.68 5.33
C PHE A 161 4.80 0.16 5.30
N ILE A 162 3.75 -0.29 5.99
CA ILE A 162 3.38 -1.71 6.03
C ILE A 162 3.01 -2.22 4.65
N THR A 163 2.25 -1.45 3.87
CA THR A 163 1.80 -1.87 2.53
C THR A 163 2.98 -1.99 1.55
N ILE A 164 3.97 -1.09 1.65
CA ILE A 164 5.19 -1.16 0.83
C ILE A 164 5.98 -2.44 1.18
N LEU A 165 6.16 -2.72 2.47
CA LEU A 165 6.84 -3.94 2.91
C LEU A 165 6.06 -5.20 2.51
N GLU A 166 4.74 -5.19 2.60
CA GLU A 166 3.90 -6.30 2.17
C GLU A 166 4.15 -6.64 0.69
N PHE A 167 4.24 -5.63 -0.18
CA PHE A 167 4.53 -5.82 -1.60
C PHE A 167 5.93 -6.43 -1.80
N LYS A 168 6.95 -5.85 -1.15
CA LYS A 168 8.34 -6.32 -1.26
C LYS A 168 8.52 -7.75 -0.73
N LEU A 169 7.90 -8.09 0.39
CA LEU A 169 7.95 -9.45 0.95
C LEU A 169 7.17 -10.45 0.08
N THR A 170 6.00 -10.06 -0.42
CA THR A 170 5.17 -10.93 -1.27
C THR A 170 5.83 -11.18 -2.62
N THR A 171 6.51 -10.20 -3.19
CA THR A 171 7.30 -10.37 -4.41
C THR A 171 8.49 -11.29 -4.19
N LEU A 172 9.21 -11.17 -3.07
CA LEU A 172 10.28 -12.12 -2.73
C LEU A 172 9.76 -13.56 -2.60
N ALA A 173 8.63 -13.75 -1.91
CA ALA A 173 7.98 -15.06 -1.84
C ALA A 173 7.53 -15.56 -3.23
N GLY A 174 7.05 -14.64 -4.07
CA GLY A 174 6.72 -14.88 -5.48
C GLY A 174 7.90 -15.43 -6.26
N PHE A 175 9.06 -14.80 -6.12
CA PHE A 175 10.28 -15.24 -6.81
C PHE A 175 10.62 -16.72 -6.54
N VAL A 176 10.46 -17.17 -5.30
CA VAL A 176 10.71 -18.56 -4.91
C VAL A 176 9.64 -19.52 -5.45
N LEU A 177 8.39 -19.06 -5.57
CA LEU A 177 7.24 -19.89 -5.91
C LEU A 177 6.87 -19.89 -7.40
N VAL A 178 7.31 -18.90 -8.18
CA VAL A 178 7.07 -18.81 -9.62
C VAL A 178 7.60 -20.01 -10.42
N PRO A 179 8.77 -20.61 -10.12
CA PRO A 179 9.24 -21.80 -10.83
C PRO A 179 8.24 -22.96 -10.84
N PHE A 180 7.41 -23.08 -9.80
CA PHE A 180 6.37 -24.11 -9.72
C PHE A 180 5.25 -23.92 -10.77
N ALA A 181 5.19 -22.77 -11.44
CA ALA A 181 4.32 -22.54 -12.59
C ALA A 181 4.62 -23.50 -13.75
N LEU A 182 5.90 -23.83 -13.96
CA LEU A 182 6.37 -24.65 -15.08
C LEU A 182 5.77 -26.07 -15.09
N TRP A 183 5.27 -26.51 -13.94
CA TRP A 183 4.67 -27.82 -13.77
C TRP A 183 3.16 -27.73 -13.59
N ASN A 184 2.41 -28.28 -14.55
CA ASN A 184 0.93 -28.18 -14.61
C ASN A 184 0.19 -28.59 -13.32
N LYS A 185 0.79 -29.45 -12.47
CA LYS A 185 0.15 -29.87 -11.20
C LYS A 185 0.39 -28.88 -10.04
N THR A 186 1.41 -28.03 -10.12
CA THR A 186 1.79 -27.07 -9.08
C THR A 186 1.61 -25.61 -9.51
N THR A 187 1.10 -25.36 -10.71
CA THR A 187 0.85 -24.01 -11.24
C THR A 187 -0.01 -23.15 -10.31
N PHE A 188 -0.92 -23.75 -9.55
CA PHE A 188 -1.75 -23.06 -8.56
C PHE A 188 -0.95 -22.30 -7.49
N LEU A 189 0.25 -22.77 -7.13
CA LEU A 189 1.11 -22.11 -6.14
C LEU A 189 1.62 -20.78 -6.69
N ALA A 190 2.12 -20.80 -7.93
CA ALA A 190 2.61 -19.61 -8.60
C ALA A 190 1.47 -18.62 -8.88
N GLU A 191 0.33 -19.10 -9.38
CA GLU A 191 -0.85 -18.27 -9.64
C GLU A 191 -1.33 -17.53 -8.39
N ARG A 192 -1.40 -18.23 -7.24
CA ARG A 192 -1.83 -17.62 -5.97
C ARG A 192 -0.89 -16.53 -5.52
N VAL A 193 0.41 -16.72 -5.66
CA VAL A 193 1.40 -15.75 -5.18
C VAL A 193 1.50 -14.57 -6.14
N LEU A 194 1.46 -14.79 -7.45
CA LEU A 194 1.36 -13.72 -8.44
C LEU A 194 0.10 -12.89 -8.22
N GLY A 195 -1.04 -13.53 -7.95
CA GLY A 195 -2.27 -12.84 -7.57
C GLY A 195 -2.12 -11.99 -6.31
N ASN A 196 -1.40 -12.49 -5.29
CA ASN A 196 -1.10 -11.71 -4.09
C ASN A 196 -0.17 -10.52 -4.36
N VAL A 197 0.83 -10.66 -5.24
CA VAL A 197 1.70 -9.53 -5.65
C VAL A 197 0.86 -8.42 -6.28
N ILE A 198 -0.01 -8.76 -7.23
CA ILE A 198 -0.93 -7.80 -7.84
C ILE A 198 -1.86 -7.20 -6.79
N THR A 199 -2.40 -8.00 -5.88
CA THR A 199 -3.27 -7.53 -4.78
C THR A 199 -2.57 -6.51 -3.90
N SER A 200 -1.32 -6.78 -3.51
CA SER A 200 -0.51 -5.87 -2.71
C SER A 200 -0.20 -4.58 -3.48
N GLY A 201 0.03 -4.67 -4.79
CA GLY A 201 0.18 -3.50 -5.66
C GLY A 201 -1.07 -2.62 -5.71
N ILE A 202 -2.26 -3.23 -5.83
CA ILE A 202 -3.53 -2.47 -5.79
C ILE A 202 -3.74 -1.81 -4.42
N LYS A 203 -3.37 -2.46 -3.31
CA LYS A 203 -3.44 -1.82 -1.97
C LYS A 203 -2.63 -0.53 -1.93
N LEU A 204 -1.41 -0.56 -2.48
CA LEU A 204 -0.56 0.63 -2.59
C LEU A 204 -1.22 1.72 -3.43
N MET A 205 -1.75 1.36 -4.60
CA MET A 205 -2.44 2.30 -5.49
C MET A 205 -3.64 2.97 -4.80
N VAL A 206 -4.49 2.19 -4.11
CA VAL A 206 -5.67 2.76 -3.43
C VAL A 206 -5.25 3.69 -2.29
N LEU A 207 -4.24 3.31 -1.51
CA LEU A 207 -3.73 4.15 -0.43
C LEU A 207 -3.10 5.44 -0.96
N ALA A 208 -2.36 5.35 -2.06
CA ALA A 208 -1.80 6.49 -2.79
C ALA A 208 -2.88 7.48 -3.26
N VAL A 209 -3.99 6.98 -3.82
CA VAL A 209 -5.14 7.82 -4.21
C VAL A 209 -5.72 8.56 -3.00
N ILE A 210 -5.93 7.86 -1.88
CA ILE A 210 -6.51 8.47 -0.68
C ILE A 210 -5.59 9.55 -0.11
N ILE A 211 -4.29 9.28 -0.06
CA ILE A 211 -3.29 10.26 0.37
C ILE A 211 -3.27 11.47 -0.58
N GLY A 212 -3.33 11.25 -1.89
CA GLY A 212 -3.39 12.32 -2.89
C GLY A 212 -4.61 13.23 -2.69
N ILE A 213 -5.81 12.64 -2.55
CA ILE A 213 -7.04 13.39 -2.26
C ILE A 213 -6.94 14.09 -0.90
N GLY A 214 -6.39 13.43 0.12
CA GLY A 214 -6.18 14.00 1.43
C GLY A 214 -5.31 15.26 1.39
N SER A 215 -4.18 15.19 0.71
CA SER A 215 -3.24 16.33 0.62
C SER A 215 -3.89 17.59 0.05
N THR A 216 -4.72 17.46 -1.00
CA THR A 216 -5.41 18.60 -1.64
C THR A 216 -6.56 19.14 -0.78
N LEU A 217 -7.31 18.26 -0.10
CA LEU A 217 -8.39 18.70 0.78
C LEU A 217 -7.83 19.41 2.02
N PHE A 218 -6.79 18.87 2.66
CA PHE A 218 -6.15 19.51 3.80
C PHE A 218 -5.48 20.83 3.43
N SER A 219 -4.85 20.94 2.25
CA SER A 219 -4.27 22.21 1.79
C SER A 219 -5.35 23.28 1.59
N SER A 220 -6.50 22.92 1.01
CA SER A 220 -7.64 23.84 0.82
C SER A 220 -8.24 24.32 2.15
N VAL A 221 -8.28 23.42 3.12
CA VAL A 221 -8.75 23.69 4.48
C VAL A 221 -7.78 24.63 5.21
N THR A 222 -6.46 24.39 5.11
CA THR A 222 -5.45 25.25 5.72
C THR A 222 -5.41 26.63 5.07
N ASP A 223 -5.60 26.74 3.76
CA ASP A 223 -5.67 28.03 3.07
C ASP A 223 -6.89 28.84 3.52
N ALA A 224 -8.03 28.19 3.76
CA ALA A 224 -9.22 28.84 4.29
C ALA A 224 -9.02 29.43 5.70
N PHE A 225 -8.21 28.78 6.55
CA PHE A 225 -7.84 29.34 7.86
C PHE A 225 -6.89 30.53 7.76
N ARG A 226 -6.06 30.63 6.71
CA ARG A 226 -5.11 31.75 6.52
C ARG A 226 -5.75 33.01 5.91
N THR A 227 -6.92 32.88 5.28
CA THR A 227 -7.55 33.98 4.51
C THR A 227 -8.88 34.48 5.07
N GLY A 228 -9.49 33.77 6.02
CA GLY A 228 -10.76 34.18 6.66
C GLY A 228 -10.56 34.99 7.92
N ASP A 229 -11.31 36.09 8.07
CA ASP A 229 -11.52 36.74 9.37
C ASP A 229 -12.32 35.80 10.28
N ASP A 230 -11.78 35.53 11.47
CA ASP A 230 -12.25 34.66 12.55
C ASP A 230 -12.43 33.16 12.22
N VAL A 231 -11.49 32.33 12.70
CA VAL A 231 -11.61 30.86 12.69
C VAL A 231 -12.81 30.41 13.53
N THR A 232 -13.84 29.86 12.87
CA THR A 232 -15.06 29.40 13.58
C THR A 232 -14.90 27.97 14.12
N LEU A 233 -15.55 27.68 15.25
CA LEU A 233 -15.54 26.34 15.85
C LEU A 233 -16.13 25.28 14.89
N ALA A 234 -17.08 25.67 14.03
CA ALA A 234 -17.64 24.80 13.01
C ALA A 234 -16.61 24.39 11.95
N GLN A 235 -15.74 25.31 11.51
CA GLN A 235 -14.66 24.99 10.58
C GLN A 235 -13.66 24.04 11.23
N VAL A 236 -13.19 24.33 12.44
CA VAL A 236 -12.26 23.46 13.19
C VAL A 236 -12.84 22.04 13.32
N MET A 237 -14.09 21.91 13.77
CA MET A 237 -14.73 20.59 13.90
C MET A 237 -14.94 19.88 12.56
N GLY A 238 -15.18 20.62 11.47
CA GLY A 238 -15.24 20.06 10.11
C GLY A 238 -13.91 19.45 9.66
N THR A 239 -12.79 20.07 10.02
CA THR A 239 -11.44 19.53 9.70
C THR A 239 -11.10 18.30 10.51
N VAL A 240 -11.52 18.25 11.78
CA VAL A 240 -11.40 17.06 12.62
C VAL A 240 -12.21 15.90 12.02
N LEU A 241 -13.45 16.18 11.58
CA LEU A 241 -14.28 15.18 10.91
C LEU A 241 -13.59 14.65 9.66
N ALA A 242 -13.05 15.54 8.81
CA ALA A 242 -12.29 15.13 7.63
C ALA A 242 -11.09 14.25 7.99
N ALA A 243 -10.30 14.61 9.01
CA ALA A 243 -9.16 13.82 9.47
C ALA A 243 -9.55 12.44 9.97
N ILE A 244 -10.66 12.34 10.70
CA ILE A 244 -11.19 11.06 11.16
C ILE A 244 -11.66 10.19 9.98
N VAL A 245 -12.31 10.79 8.97
CA VAL A 245 -12.69 10.06 7.75
C VAL A 245 -11.44 9.53 7.03
N PHE A 246 -10.41 10.36 6.84
CA PHE A 246 -9.16 9.96 6.21
C PHE A 246 -8.43 8.87 7.01
N PHE A 247 -8.41 8.97 8.33
CA PHE A 247 -7.88 7.94 9.22
C PHE A 247 -8.57 6.58 8.99
N TRP A 248 -9.90 6.56 9.02
CA TRP A 248 -10.66 5.33 8.79
C TRP A 248 -10.52 4.81 7.37
N MET A 249 -10.49 5.69 6.38
CA MET A 249 -10.22 5.31 4.99
C MET A 249 -8.84 4.69 4.85
N GLY A 250 -7.81 5.23 5.50
CA GLY A 250 -6.48 4.65 5.55
C GLY A 250 -6.45 3.22 6.07
N ILE A 251 -7.14 2.97 7.18
CA ILE A 251 -7.22 1.64 7.80
C ILE A 251 -7.98 0.65 6.92
N PHE A 252 -9.10 1.07 6.33
CA PHE A 252 -9.96 0.17 5.55
C PHE A 252 -9.56 0.02 4.08
N ALA A 253 -8.81 0.96 3.51
CA ALA A 253 -8.47 0.96 2.09
C ALA A 253 -7.68 -0.27 1.61
N PRO A 254 -6.66 -0.76 2.34
CA PRO A 254 -6.00 -2.02 1.99
C PRO A 254 -6.95 -3.22 2.04
N GLY A 255 -7.92 -3.17 2.95
CA GLY A 255 -9.07 -4.09 2.98
C GLY A 255 -9.80 -4.03 1.65
N ILE A 256 -10.31 -2.86 1.26
CA ILE A 256 -11.07 -2.57 0.01
C ILE A 256 -10.34 -3.03 -1.25
N ALA A 257 -9.03 -2.83 -1.33
CA ALA A 257 -8.22 -3.34 -2.45
C ALA A 257 -8.19 -4.88 -2.51
N SER A 258 -8.09 -5.56 -1.36
CA SER A 258 -7.90 -7.02 -1.28
C SER A 258 -9.11 -7.84 -1.76
N GLY A 259 -10.30 -7.45 -1.37
CA GLY A 259 -11.56 -8.10 -1.75
C GLY A 259 -12.04 -7.78 -3.16
N LEU A 260 -11.48 -6.76 -3.84
CA LEU A 260 -11.73 -6.57 -5.28
C LEU A 260 -11.14 -7.72 -6.10
N ILE A 261 -9.99 -8.26 -5.69
CA ILE A 261 -9.32 -9.37 -6.38
C ILE A 261 -9.79 -10.73 -5.84
N THR A 262 -10.00 -10.84 -4.53
CA THR A 262 -10.40 -12.13 -3.90
C THR A 262 -11.91 -12.39 -3.96
N GLY A 263 -12.72 -11.42 -4.42
CA GLY A 263 -14.18 -11.54 -4.50
C GLY A 263 -14.88 -11.63 -3.14
N ALA A 264 -14.16 -11.38 -2.03
CA ALA A 264 -14.70 -11.48 -0.68
C ALA A 264 -15.54 -10.23 -0.33
N PRO A 265 -16.68 -10.37 0.38
CA PRO A 265 -17.51 -9.25 0.80
C PRO A 265 -16.75 -8.27 1.71
N GLN A 266 -16.45 -7.08 1.18
CA GLN A 266 -15.65 -6.03 1.82
C GLN A 266 -16.29 -5.38 3.05
N LEU A 267 -17.63 -5.37 3.07
CA LEU A 267 -18.45 -4.84 4.15
C LEU A 267 -19.24 -5.97 4.84
N GLY A 268 -18.69 -7.18 4.86
CA GLY A 268 -19.33 -8.33 5.50
C GLY A 268 -19.20 -8.24 7.01
N ALA A 269 -20.29 -7.84 7.69
CA ALA A 269 -20.68 -8.04 9.10
C ALA A 269 -19.65 -7.90 10.26
N GLY A 270 -18.40 -8.36 10.12
CA GLY A 270 -17.35 -8.34 11.13
C GLY A 270 -16.58 -7.02 11.25
N SER A 271 -16.43 -6.23 10.18
CA SER A 271 -15.75 -4.93 10.24
C SER A 271 -16.61 -3.83 10.87
N ALA A 272 -17.91 -3.81 10.55
CA ALA A 272 -18.89 -2.96 11.22
C ALA A 272 -19.11 -3.38 12.68
N ALA A 273 -19.13 -4.68 12.98
CA ALA A 273 -19.21 -5.18 14.35
C ALA A 273 -17.94 -4.90 15.15
N GLY A 274 -16.75 -4.96 14.54
CA GLY A 274 -15.49 -4.60 15.19
C GLY A 274 -15.35 -3.10 15.47
N ALA A 275 -15.79 -2.24 14.55
CA ALA A 275 -15.84 -0.79 14.76
C ALA A 275 -16.90 -0.42 15.80
N ALA A 276 -18.09 -1.02 15.75
CA ALA A 276 -19.14 -0.83 16.75
C ALA A 276 -18.72 -1.38 18.14
N ALA A 277 -18.03 -2.51 18.20
CA ALA A 277 -17.50 -3.07 19.44
C ALA A 277 -16.34 -2.25 20.01
N GLY A 278 -15.48 -1.65 19.16
CA GLY A 278 -14.41 -0.75 19.59
C GLY A 278 -14.95 0.56 20.17
N VAL A 279 -16.00 1.13 19.54
CA VAL A 279 -16.69 2.32 20.05
C VAL A 279 -17.49 2.01 21.31
N ALA A 280 -18.17 0.86 21.37
CA ALA A 280 -18.89 0.41 22.56
C ALA A 280 -17.93 0.13 23.73
N ALA A 281 -16.81 -0.55 23.49
CA ALA A 281 -15.78 -0.80 24.51
C ALA A 281 -15.16 0.50 25.05
N GLY A 282 -15.04 1.54 24.22
CA GLY A 282 -14.62 2.88 24.65
C GLY A 282 -15.63 3.59 25.55
N THR A 283 -16.92 3.24 25.48
CA THR A 283 -17.97 3.81 26.35
C THR A 283 -18.15 3.07 27.68
N TYR A 284 -17.55 1.89 27.86
CA TYR A 284 -17.64 1.12 29.11
C TYR A 284 -16.39 1.25 30.01
N VAL A 285 -15.39 2.04 29.60
CA VAL A 285 -14.15 2.29 30.36
C VAL A 285 -14.04 3.76 30.84
N ALA A 286 -15.10 4.56 30.70
CA ALA A 286 -15.21 5.89 31.31
C ALA A 286 -16.17 5.87 32.51
#